data_AF-A0A8E2DLC3-F1
#
_entry.id   AF-A0A8E2DLC3-F1
#
_cell.length_a   1.000
_cell.length_b   1.000
_cell.length_c   1.000
_cell.angle_alpha   90.00
_cell.angle_beta   90.00
_cell.angle_gamma   90.00
#
_symmetry.space_group_name_H-M   'P 1'
#
loop_
_entity.id
_entity.type
_entity.pdbx_description
1 polymer ?
#
loop_
_entity_poly.entity_id
_entity_poly.type
_entity_poly.pdbx_seq_one_letter_code
_entity_poly.pdbx_strand_id
1 'polypeptide(L)'
;MATTARKRVPGPGVSPAEASEFLEEGADHIMRLQSGMSYIEYLGIYTAVYNYITSSKVHNAGDDPDLGLRRATYIARGFFQFTQYALAVVQWKQNFFMHVQQKHQRLTGAILRLIERHRNGATIDQSLIKKTIDSFISLGIDERDINKVPFEVCREHFELPFLETTENYYRQESEAMLAENSVAGYLKKAEERLREEEDWVERYLNTNNCEPLIGCARTYSFANRPSLLEYGKEEDLQSIYSLFTRIPEGPELLCKEFEEHVKRAGLAAVTNLVGKDGAGIEYLDPYDYVSALLEVHQKNPQMVNRGFRGEAEFIASLDKACREFVNCNVAGTSTAKSPELLAMHTHALLHMDNEMAEEDLESALNQVMVLLKYKDNTDVFQTYYMVKLSRRLVRGVSASDETEASMVSKLKEACGFDYADKLRLVTDKRLSKELSDQFKEHMQQNQEMDMSFGIMVLGTNFWPLNAQHNEFIVPTDICRWRSFCGTLSLDELFATTAIDKEILKQVLAVLVRARILTNEKAGRYNLNFNFKAKKIRLNLNTTDIKVEHKAESHDVLNIVDEGRKYVIQATIVRIMKARKTMKNQALIQEVISQISQRFLLKISNIEKAIDDLLEKEYIKRIEGTRDTFARVA
;
A
#
# COMPACT_ATOMS: atom_id res chain seq x y z
N MET A 1 -70.22 47.32 26.60
CA MET A 1 -69.89 48.62 25.99
C MET A 1 -69.39 49.54 27.09
N ALA A 2 -68.07 49.57 27.30
CA ALA A 2 -67.39 50.66 27.99
C ALA A 2 -66.57 51.36 26.91
N THR A 3 -67.00 52.56 26.54
CA THR A 3 -66.35 53.38 25.52
C THR A 3 -65.07 53.94 26.13
N THR A 4 -63.95 53.23 26.00
CA THR A 4 -62.63 53.79 26.29
C THR A 4 -62.45 54.98 25.36
N ALA A 5 -62.40 56.19 25.93
CA ALA A 5 -62.20 57.40 25.16
C ALA A 5 -60.94 57.23 24.30
N ARG A 6 -61.08 57.30 22.97
CA ARG A 6 -59.93 57.26 22.06
C ARG A 6 -59.00 58.41 22.41
N LYS A 7 -57.89 58.13 23.09
CA LYS A 7 -56.84 59.11 23.36
C LYS A 7 -56.40 59.72 22.03
N ARG A 8 -56.35 61.05 21.97
CA ARG A 8 -55.95 61.77 20.76
C ARG A 8 -54.47 61.46 20.49
N VAL A 9 -54.14 61.15 19.23
CA VAL A 9 -52.75 60.95 18.82
C VAL A 9 -51.95 62.21 19.19
N PRO A 10 -50.84 62.09 19.93
CA PRO A 10 -50.01 63.24 20.32
C PRO A 10 -49.57 64.06 19.11
N GLY A 11 -49.77 65.37 19.18
CA GLY A 11 -49.34 66.32 18.14
C GLY A 11 -47.83 66.60 18.19
N PRO A 12 -47.27 67.34 17.20
CA PRO A 12 -45.87 67.75 17.22
C PRO A 12 -45.59 68.71 18.39
N GLY A 13 -44.64 68.38 19.26
CA GLY A 13 -44.24 69.24 20.40
C GLY A 13 -44.88 68.93 21.75
N VAL A 14 -45.61 67.81 21.88
CA VAL A 14 -46.16 67.30 23.14
C VAL A 14 -45.04 66.88 24.11
N SER A 15 -45.30 66.95 25.43
CA SER A 15 -44.30 66.59 26.44
C SER A 15 -43.84 65.12 26.29
N PRO A 16 -42.56 64.79 26.53
CA PRO A 16 -42.06 63.42 26.41
C PRO A 16 -42.83 62.40 27.26
N ALA A 17 -43.41 62.84 28.39
CA ALA A 17 -44.19 62.00 29.29
C ALA A 17 -45.54 61.58 28.67
N GLU A 18 -46.27 62.51 28.06
CA GLU A 18 -47.56 62.23 27.40
C GLU A 18 -47.38 61.37 26.14
N ALA A 19 -46.27 61.57 25.41
CA ALA A 19 -45.92 60.69 24.30
C ALA A 19 -45.54 59.28 24.77
N SER A 20 -44.80 59.13 25.87
CA SER A 20 -44.46 57.82 26.45
C SER A 20 -45.70 57.06 26.89
N GLU A 21 -46.65 57.70 27.58
CA GLU A 21 -47.88 57.05 28.05
C GLU A 21 -48.73 56.50 26.89
N PHE A 22 -48.85 57.26 25.79
CA PHE A 22 -49.58 56.80 24.60
C PHE A 22 -48.84 55.66 23.88
N LEU A 23 -47.51 55.70 23.84
CA LEU A 23 -46.68 54.66 23.21
C LEU A 23 -46.62 53.38 24.05
N GLU A 24 -46.63 53.47 25.39
CA GLU A 24 -46.71 52.33 26.31
C GLU A 24 -48.05 51.60 26.15
N GLU A 25 -49.17 52.32 26.15
CA GLU A 25 -50.50 51.75 25.93
C GLU A 25 -50.62 51.13 24.52
N GLY A 26 -50.00 51.77 23.53
CA GLY A 26 -49.88 51.25 22.17
C GLY A 26 -49.03 49.98 22.08
N ALA A 27 -47.88 49.94 22.76
CA ALA A 27 -46.99 48.79 22.80
C ALA A 27 -47.64 47.59 23.51
N ASP A 28 -48.35 47.83 24.62
CA ASP A 28 -49.15 46.81 25.30
C ASP A 28 -50.23 46.21 24.40
N HIS A 29 -50.86 47.03 23.55
CA HIS A 29 -51.82 46.55 22.56
C HIS A 29 -51.13 45.73 21.46
N ILE A 30 -49.95 46.14 20.99
CA ILE A 30 -49.13 45.36 20.02
C ILE A 30 -48.74 43.99 20.59
N MET A 31 -48.39 43.92 21.88
CA MET A 31 -47.99 42.67 22.54
C MET A 31 -49.16 41.70 22.78
N ARG A 32 -50.42 42.19 22.72
CA ARG A 32 -51.63 41.36 22.81
C ARG A 32 -52.05 40.85 21.44
N LEU A 33 -51.38 39.79 20.99
CA LEU A 33 -51.63 39.15 19.69
C LEU A 33 -53.09 38.66 19.48
N GLN A 34 -53.86 38.45 20.55
CA GLN A 34 -55.23 37.92 20.50
C GLN A 34 -56.29 38.97 20.14
N SER A 35 -56.06 40.26 20.39
CA SER A 35 -57.05 41.31 20.10
C SER A 35 -57.00 41.81 18.66
N GLY A 36 -55.90 41.52 17.94
CA GLY A 36 -55.61 42.12 16.64
C GLY A 36 -55.38 43.63 16.75
N MET A 37 -54.84 44.25 15.69
CA MET A 37 -54.65 45.69 15.63
C MET A 37 -55.31 46.24 14.38
N SER A 38 -56.17 47.25 14.52
CA SER A 38 -56.73 47.91 13.35
C SER A 38 -55.67 48.79 12.68
N TYR A 39 -55.75 48.93 11.36
CA TYR A 39 -54.84 49.81 10.60
C TYR A 39 -54.83 51.25 11.14
N ILE A 40 -55.97 51.73 11.64
CA ILE A 40 -56.11 53.09 12.21
C ILE A 40 -55.32 53.22 13.52
N GLU A 41 -55.39 52.21 14.40
CA GLU A 41 -54.63 52.20 15.66
C GLU A 41 -53.13 52.07 15.39
N TYR A 42 -52.74 51.20 14.47
CA TYR A 42 -51.35 51.07 14.03
C TYR A 42 -50.80 52.39 13.46
N LEU A 43 -51.58 53.05 12.60
CA LEU A 43 -51.20 54.33 12.00
C LEU A 43 -51.13 55.44 13.06
N GLY A 44 -52.00 55.39 14.07
CA GLY A 44 -51.97 56.30 15.23
C GLY A 44 -50.70 56.15 16.05
N ILE A 45 -50.28 54.92 16.35
CA ILE A 45 -49.01 54.63 17.04
C ILE A 45 -47.82 55.08 16.17
N TYR A 46 -47.81 54.73 14.88
CA TYR A 46 -46.76 55.16 13.94
C TYR A 46 -46.63 56.69 13.88
N THR A 47 -47.75 57.40 13.84
CA THR A 47 -47.79 58.87 13.79
C THR A 47 -47.28 59.48 15.10
N ALA A 48 -47.63 58.91 16.25
CA ALA A 48 -47.14 59.36 17.56
C ALA A 48 -45.61 59.20 17.67
N VAL A 49 -45.08 58.05 17.24
CA VAL A 49 -43.63 57.78 17.15
C VAL A 49 -42.93 58.77 16.23
N TYR A 50 -43.49 58.97 15.04
CA TYR A 50 -42.94 59.88 14.04
C TYR A 50 -42.86 61.31 14.59
N ASN A 51 -43.93 61.78 15.23
CA ASN A 51 -44.00 63.09 15.88
C ASN A 51 -42.97 63.20 17.01
N TYR A 52 -42.82 62.19 17.87
CA TYR A 52 -41.85 62.16 18.96
C TYR A 52 -40.39 62.26 18.46
N ILE A 53 -40.02 61.45 17.47
CA ILE A 53 -38.66 61.43 16.89
C ILE A 53 -38.34 62.74 16.17
N THR A 54 -39.32 63.31 15.44
CA THR A 54 -39.15 64.60 14.76
C THR A 54 -39.06 65.75 15.77
N SER A 55 -39.90 65.79 16.82
CA SER A 55 -39.82 66.82 17.87
C SER A 55 -38.55 66.78 18.72
N SER A 56 -38.00 65.58 18.97
CA SER A 56 -36.74 65.39 19.69
C SER A 56 -35.51 65.90 18.91
N LYS A 57 -35.52 65.77 17.57
CA LYS A 57 -34.39 66.20 16.72
C LYS A 57 -34.48 67.65 16.23
N VAL A 58 -35.68 68.24 16.19
CA VAL A 58 -35.84 69.69 15.92
C VAL A 58 -35.18 70.56 17.01
N HIS A 59 -35.00 70.03 18.22
CA HIS A 59 -34.23 70.71 19.27
C HIS A 59 -32.69 70.66 19.08
N ASN A 60 -32.16 69.86 18.14
CA ASN A 60 -30.73 69.60 18.01
C ASN A 60 -30.12 69.84 16.62
N ALA A 61 -30.88 70.34 15.64
CA ALA A 61 -30.33 70.59 14.29
C ALA A 61 -30.85 71.92 13.72
N GLY A 62 -29.94 72.86 13.52
CA GLY A 62 -30.20 74.16 12.91
C GLY A 62 -30.15 74.20 11.37
N ASP A 63 -30.38 73.08 10.67
CA ASP A 63 -30.28 73.04 9.20
C ASP A 63 -31.44 72.30 8.52
N ASP A 64 -31.91 72.92 7.43
CA ASP A 64 -32.84 72.52 6.36
C ASP A 64 -33.99 71.52 6.68
N PRO A 65 -35.26 71.99 6.77
CA PRO A 65 -36.42 71.20 7.18
C PRO A 65 -36.70 69.95 6.32
N ASP A 66 -36.45 69.99 5.00
CA ASP A 66 -36.90 68.93 4.07
C ASP A 66 -35.92 67.72 4.05
N LEU A 67 -34.63 67.97 4.31
CA LEU A 67 -33.60 66.92 4.43
C LEU A 67 -33.67 66.22 5.80
N GLY A 68 -33.99 66.97 6.86
CA GLY A 68 -34.25 66.44 8.20
C GLY A 68 -35.46 65.52 8.23
N LEU A 69 -36.52 65.84 7.49
CA LEU A 69 -37.75 65.05 7.39
C LEU A 69 -37.50 63.70 6.70
N ARG A 70 -36.77 63.68 5.57
CA ARG A 70 -36.42 62.44 4.86
C ARG A 70 -35.49 61.53 5.67
N ARG A 71 -34.47 62.09 6.35
CA ARG A 71 -33.58 61.34 7.26
C ARG A 71 -34.33 60.83 8.49
N ALA A 72 -35.21 61.63 9.09
CA ALA A 72 -36.04 61.20 10.21
C ALA A 72 -37.02 60.08 9.82
N THR A 73 -37.57 60.11 8.60
CA THR A 73 -38.48 59.05 8.11
C THR A 73 -37.73 57.75 7.83
N TYR A 74 -36.54 57.80 7.24
CA TYR A 74 -35.71 56.62 6.96
C TYR A 74 -35.14 56.02 8.26
N ILE A 75 -34.72 56.87 9.19
CA ILE A 75 -34.23 56.45 10.51
C ILE A 75 -35.39 55.95 11.36
N ALA A 76 -36.57 56.58 11.39
CA ALA A 76 -37.71 56.09 12.17
C ALA A 76 -38.20 54.72 11.66
N ARG A 77 -38.28 54.52 10.34
CA ARG A 77 -38.57 53.19 9.75
C ARG A 77 -37.49 52.15 10.08
N GLY A 78 -36.21 52.52 9.97
CA GLY A 78 -35.09 51.62 10.25
C GLY A 78 -34.87 51.31 11.74
N PHE A 79 -35.09 52.29 12.62
CA PHE A 79 -34.99 52.12 14.07
C PHE A 79 -36.14 51.25 14.58
N PHE A 80 -37.40 51.55 14.22
CA PHE A 80 -38.54 50.82 14.80
C PHE A 80 -38.62 49.36 14.37
N GLN A 81 -38.42 49.06 13.08
CA GLN A 81 -38.65 47.70 12.59
C GLN A 81 -37.53 46.73 13.00
N PHE A 82 -36.31 47.22 13.19
CA PHE A 82 -35.13 46.38 13.43
C PHE A 82 -34.62 46.43 14.88
N THR A 83 -34.71 47.56 15.60
CA THR A 83 -34.23 47.64 17.00
C THR A 83 -35.22 47.07 18.01
N GLN A 84 -36.54 47.14 17.76
CA GLN A 84 -37.55 46.56 18.65
C GLN A 84 -37.60 45.03 18.55
N TYR A 85 -37.47 44.48 17.35
CA TYR A 85 -37.37 43.03 17.16
C TYR A 85 -36.11 42.47 17.84
N ALA A 86 -34.95 43.11 17.63
CA ALA A 86 -33.71 42.72 18.31
C ALA A 86 -33.85 42.79 19.84
N LEU A 87 -34.44 43.87 20.38
CA LEU A 87 -34.67 44.00 21.82
C LEU A 87 -35.64 42.93 22.36
N ALA A 88 -36.73 42.64 21.66
CA ALA A 88 -37.68 41.60 22.04
C ALA A 88 -37.03 40.21 22.05
N VAL A 89 -36.19 39.91 21.05
CA VAL A 89 -35.42 38.67 20.97
C VAL A 89 -34.39 38.56 22.10
N VAL A 90 -33.71 39.66 22.45
CA VAL A 90 -32.76 39.69 23.59
C VAL A 90 -33.49 39.47 24.91
N GLN A 91 -34.64 40.12 25.12
CA GLN A 91 -35.47 39.91 26.31
C GLN A 91 -36.04 38.49 26.37
N TRP A 92 -36.43 37.92 25.22
CA TRP A 92 -36.86 36.52 25.13
C TRP A 92 -35.72 35.55 25.46
N LYS A 93 -34.51 35.83 24.96
CA LYS A 93 -33.30 35.05 25.25
C LYS A 93 -33.01 35.04 26.75
N GLN A 94 -32.93 36.20 27.37
CA GLN A 94 -32.56 36.36 28.78
C GLN A 94 -33.63 35.83 29.73
N ASN A 95 -34.90 36.20 29.53
CA ASN A 95 -35.96 35.95 30.51
C ASN A 95 -36.68 34.61 30.32
N PHE A 96 -36.72 34.07 29.10
CA PHE A 96 -37.43 32.82 28.82
C PHE A 96 -36.47 31.70 28.43
N PHE A 97 -35.74 31.87 27.33
CA PHE A 97 -34.96 30.81 26.71
C PHE A 97 -33.85 30.26 27.62
N MET A 98 -33.02 31.14 28.21
CA MET A 98 -31.94 30.71 29.10
C MET A 98 -32.47 29.98 30.34
N HIS A 99 -33.60 30.41 30.90
CA HIS A 99 -34.20 29.77 32.08
C HIS A 99 -34.79 28.38 31.77
N VAL A 100 -35.39 28.20 30.58
CA VAL A 100 -35.89 26.91 30.12
C VAL A 100 -34.74 25.94 29.82
N GLN A 101 -33.59 26.47 29.38
CA GLN A 101 -32.44 25.69 28.96
C GLN A 101 -31.43 25.35 30.08
N GLN A 102 -31.24 26.24 31.06
CA GLN A 102 -30.16 26.19 32.07
C GLN A 102 -30.13 24.95 32.99
N LYS A 103 -31.27 24.29 33.27
CA LYS A 103 -31.31 23.17 34.25
C LYS A 103 -31.32 21.77 33.63
N HIS A 104 -31.96 21.58 32.48
CA HIS A 104 -32.14 20.25 31.88
C HIS A 104 -32.21 20.27 30.34
N GLN A 105 -31.85 21.41 29.71
CA GLN A 105 -32.05 21.60 28.27
C GLN A 105 -33.42 21.11 27.79
N ARG A 106 -34.51 21.46 28.50
CA ARG A 106 -35.80 20.78 28.35
C ARG A 106 -36.33 20.83 26.91
N LEU A 107 -36.09 21.96 26.24
CA LEU A 107 -36.47 22.17 24.86
C LEU A 107 -35.60 21.36 23.90
N THR A 108 -34.28 21.46 24.00
CA THR A 108 -33.35 20.68 23.15
C THR A 108 -33.54 19.18 23.36
N GLY A 109 -33.60 18.69 24.59
CA GLY A 109 -33.82 17.27 24.88
C GLY A 109 -35.18 16.76 24.38
N ALA A 110 -36.23 17.58 24.35
CA ALA A 110 -37.51 17.20 23.76
C ALA A 110 -37.42 17.08 22.24
N ILE A 111 -36.72 18.01 21.57
CA ILE A 111 -36.49 17.97 20.12
C ILE A 111 -35.63 16.77 19.76
N LEU A 112 -34.55 16.49 20.50
CA LEU A 112 -33.70 15.33 20.26
C LEU A 112 -34.46 14.01 20.40
N ARG A 113 -35.35 13.87 21.39
CA ARG A 113 -36.24 12.70 21.50
C ARG A 113 -37.25 12.59 20.35
N LEU A 114 -37.70 13.71 19.81
CA LEU A 114 -38.53 13.70 18.60
C LEU A 114 -37.70 13.23 17.41
N ILE A 115 -36.50 13.75 17.21
CA ILE A 115 -35.60 13.31 16.13
C ILE A 115 -35.30 11.81 16.25
N GLU A 116 -35.01 11.30 17.46
CA GLU A 116 -34.79 9.87 17.71
C GLU A 116 -36.03 9.02 17.39
N ARG A 117 -37.23 9.47 17.75
CA ARG A 117 -38.49 8.80 17.36
C ARG A 117 -38.68 8.78 15.85
N HIS A 118 -38.30 9.85 15.16
CA HIS A 118 -38.36 9.92 13.70
C HIS A 118 -37.41 8.91 13.06
N ARG A 119 -36.17 8.80 13.56
CA ARG A 119 -35.17 7.81 13.10
C ARG A 119 -35.65 6.35 13.26
N ASN A 120 -36.45 6.11 14.30
CA ASN A 120 -37.12 4.84 14.56
C ASN A 120 -38.44 4.64 13.77
N GLY A 121 -38.76 5.53 12.83
CA GLY A 121 -39.90 5.40 11.92
C GLY A 121 -41.23 5.99 12.42
N ALA A 122 -41.24 6.73 13.53
CA ALA A 122 -42.46 7.38 14.01
C ALA A 122 -42.81 8.62 13.17
N THR A 123 -44.11 8.85 12.94
CA THR A 123 -44.61 10.04 12.24
C THR A 123 -44.61 11.24 13.18
N ILE A 124 -43.91 12.32 12.81
CA ILE A 124 -43.75 13.52 13.65
C ILE A 124 -44.11 14.78 12.87
N ASP A 125 -44.62 15.79 13.56
CA ASP A 125 -44.82 17.13 12.99
C ASP A 125 -43.46 17.80 12.70
N GLN A 126 -43.01 17.62 11.46
CA GLN A 126 -41.80 18.21 10.90
C GLN A 126 -41.80 19.73 10.93
N SER A 127 -42.99 20.37 10.88
CA SER A 127 -43.13 21.82 10.92
C SER A 127 -42.75 22.39 12.29
N LEU A 128 -42.99 21.63 13.36
CA LEU A 128 -42.65 22.02 14.73
C LEU A 128 -41.14 22.03 14.95
N ILE A 129 -40.43 21.00 14.45
CA ILE A 129 -38.97 20.92 14.52
C ILE A 129 -38.35 22.11 13.79
N LYS A 130 -38.76 22.36 12.54
CA LYS A 130 -38.25 23.47 11.74
C LYS A 130 -38.48 24.84 12.41
N LYS A 131 -39.71 25.13 12.83
CA LYS A 131 -40.04 26.41 13.51
C LYS A 131 -39.24 26.60 14.80
N THR A 132 -38.97 25.52 15.52
CA THR A 132 -38.21 25.61 16.77
C THR A 132 -36.73 25.86 16.48
N ILE A 133 -36.14 25.19 15.47
CA ILE A 133 -34.77 25.45 14.99
C ILE A 133 -34.63 26.88 14.45
N ASP A 134 -35.59 27.34 13.64
CA ASP A 134 -35.64 28.74 13.16
C ASP A 134 -35.71 29.74 14.31
N SER A 135 -36.37 29.39 15.41
CA SER A 135 -36.38 30.18 16.65
C SER A 135 -35.02 30.19 17.35
N PHE A 136 -34.29 29.07 17.40
CA PHE A 136 -32.91 29.03 17.94
C PHE A 136 -31.95 29.91 17.11
N ILE A 137 -32.09 29.90 15.78
CA ILE A 137 -31.29 30.74 14.87
C ILE A 137 -31.63 32.22 15.06
N SER A 138 -32.92 32.53 15.19
CA SER A 138 -33.41 33.90 15.40
C SER A 138 -32.96 34.51 16.73
N LEU A 139 -32.68 33.68 17.75
CA LEU A 139 -32.23 34.11 19.07
C LEU A 139 -30.75 34.53 19.14
N GLY A 140 -30.01 34.40 18.04
CA GLY A 140 -28.60 34.72 18.01
C GLY A 140 -28.26 36.22 17.96
N ILE A 141 -29.19 37.11 17.56
CA ILE A 141 -28.91 38.51 17.19
C ILE A 141 -27.98 39.20 18.22
N ASP A 142 -26.79 39.65 17.75
CA ASP A 142 -25.75 40.26 18.58
C ASP A 142 -26.08 41.75 18.86
N GLU A 143 -25.85 42.20 20.09
CA GLU A 143 -26.13 43.57 20.56
C GLU A 143 -25.27 44.63 19.85
N ARG A 144 -24.15 44.22 19.22
CA ARG A 144 -23.14 45.13 18.66
C ARG A 144 -23.05 45.16 17.14
N ASP A 145 -23.44 44.09 16.45
CA ASP A 145 -23.40 44.02 14.99
C ASP A 145 -24.55 43.16 14.44
N ILE A 146 -25.60 43.86 14.00
CA ILE A 146 -26.88 43.28 13.58
C ILE A 146 -26.74 42.55 12.22
N ASN A 147 -25.67 42.79 11.45
CA ASN A 147 -25.39 42.11 10.18
C ASN A 147 -24.58 40.82 10.34
N LYS A 148 -24.07 40.53 11.54
CA LYS A 148 -23.31 39.31 11.80
C LYS A 148 -24.28 38.17 12.04
N VAL A 149 -24.32 37.21 11.10
CA VAL A 149 -25.25 36.06 11.19
C VAL A 149 -24.93 35.27 12.46
N PRO A 150 -25.83 35.21 13.43
CA PRO A 150 -25.45 34.84 14.77
C PRO A 150 -25.70 33.35 15.02
N PHE A 151 -24.77 32.52 14.57
CA PHE A 151 -24.87 31.06 14.70
C PHE A 151 -24.51 30.54 16.10
N GLU A 152 -24.02 31.36 17.02
CA GLU A 152 -23.44 30.90 18.29
C GLU A 152 -24.46 30.24 19.24
N VAL A 153 -25.66 30.81 19.38
CA VAL A 153 -26.72 30.28 20.27
C VAL A 153 -27.26 28.94 19.76
N CYS A 154 -27.45 28.82 18.44
CA CYS A 154 -27.85 27.57 17.80
C CYS A 154 -26.75 26.51 17.93
N ARG A 155 -25.48 26.91 17.72
CA ARG A 155 -24.33 26.01 17.84
C ARG A 155 -24.19 25.43 19.25
N GLU A 156 -24.28 26.28 20.27
CA GLU A 156 -24.07 25.87 21.67
C GLU A 156 -25.24 25.04 22.23
N HIS A 157 -26.48 25.44 21.93
CA HIS A 157 -27.66 24.85 22.58
C HIS A 157 -28.38 23.79 21.75
N PHE A 158 -28.09 23.67 20.45
CA PHE A 158 -28.73 22.69 19.58
C PHE A 158 -27.72 21.85 18.81
N GLU A 159 -26.77 22.46 18.09
CA GLU A 159 -25.83 21.74 17.23
C GLU A 159 -24.95 20.77 18.01
N LEU A 160 -24.28 21.21 19.09
CA LEU A 160 -23.42 20.35 19.90
C LEU A 160 -24.19 19.18 20.56
N PRO A 161 -25.31 19.39 21.27
CA PRO A 161 -26.11 18.28 21.82
C PRO A 161 -26.69 17.35 20.74
N PHE A 162 -27.06 17.89 19.58
CA PHE A 162 -27.54 17.12 18.45
C PHE A 162 -26.46 16.20 17.89
N LEU A 163 -25.24 16.70 17.73
CA LEU A 163 -24.09 15.93 17.29
C LEU A 163 -23.80 14.77 18.25
N GLU A 164 -23.65 15.06 19.54
CA GLU A 164 -23.35 14.05 20.56
C GLU A 164 -24.42 12.95 20.65
N THR A 165 -25.70 13.34 20.60
CA THR A 165 -26.81 12.37 20.67
C THR A 165 -26.90 11.54 19.40
N THR A 166 -26.63 12.14 18.23
CA THR A 166 -26.63 11.45 16.94
C THR A 166 -25.47 10.47 16.84
N GLU A 167 -24.29 10.86 17.31
CA GLU A 167 -23.11 9.99 17.40
C GLU A 167 -23.40 8.78 18.29
N ASN A 168 -23.94 9.00 19.49
CA ASN A 168 -24.25 7.90 20.41
C ASN A 168 -25.34 6.96 19.88
N TYR A 169 -26.38 7.50 19.23
CA TYR A 169 -27.44 6.71 18.61
C TYR A 169 -26.87 5.78 17.52
N TYR A 170 -26.08 6.34 16.61
CA TYR A 170 -25.53 5.57 15.51
C TYR A 170 -24.40 4.62 15.93
N ARG A 171 -23.69 4.89 17.02
CA ARG A 171 -22.76 3.94 17.64
C ARG A 171 -23.49 2.70 18.14
N GLN A 172 -24.61 2.88 18.83
CA GLN A 172 -25.39 1.76 19.34
C GLN A 172 -26.09 0.99 18.21
N GLU A 173 -26.64 1.69 17.22
CA GLU A 173 -27.26 1.05 16.05
C GLU A 173 -26.21 0.26 15.23
N SER A 174 -25.00 0.79 15.05
CA SER A 174 -23.95 0.08 14.31
C SER A 174 -23.50 -1.19 15.02
N GLU A 175 -23.26 -1.13 16.34
CA GLU A 175 -22.90 -2.29 17.16
C GLU A 175 -23.98 -3.40 17.14
N ALA A 176 -25.26 -3.03 17.27
CA ALA A 176 -26.37 -3.97 17.21
C ALA A 176 -26.51 -4.60 15.82
N MET A 177 -26.38 -3.81 14.76
CA MET A 177 -26.50 -4.28 13.38
C MET A 177 -25.36 -5.22 13.00
N LEU A 178 -24.15 -4.98 13.49
CA LEU A 178 -22.98 -5.84 13.28
C LEU A 178 -23.13 -7.21 13.97
N ALA A 179 -23.88 -7.28 15.07
CA ALA A 179 -24.16 -8.54 15.76
C ALA A 179 -25.16 -9.43 15.01
N GLU A 180 -26.07 -8.82 14.24
CA GLU A 180 -27.21 -9.52 13.63
C GLU A 180 -27.12 -9.70 12.10
N ASN A 181 -26.37 -8.84 11.39
CA ASN A 181 -26.38 -8.79 9.92
C ASN A 181 -25.02 -9.07 9.27
N SER A 182 -25.07 -9.44 7.99
CA SER A 182 -23.87 -9.53 7.15
C SER A 182 -23.28 -8.16 6.83
N VAL A 183 -21.97 -8.10 6.56
CA VAL A 183 -21.23 -6.87 6.22
C VAL A 183 -21.88 -6.10 5.06
N ALA A 184 -22.35 -6.80 4.02
CA ALA A 184 -23.04 -6.19 2.88
C ALA A 184 -24.38 -5.52 3.28
N GLY A 185 -25.16 -6.17 4.16
CA GLY A 185 -26.41 -5.60 4.68
C GLY A 185 -26.16 -4.37 5.55
N TYR A 186 -25.07 -4.38 6.31
CA TYR A 186 -24.62 -3.24 7.10
C TYR A 186 -24.25 -2.04 6.22
N LEU A 187 -23.46 -2.24 5.16
CA LEU A 187 -23.02 -1.16 4.26
C LEU A 187 -24.19 -0.49 3.57
N LYS A 188 -25.13 -1.28 3.04
CA LYS A 188 -26.33 -0.74 2.39
C LYS A 188 -27.18 0.08 3.35
N LYS A 189 -27.38 -0.40 4.57
CA LYS A 189 -28.12 0.35 5.59
C LYS A 189 -27.38 1.62 6.02
N ALA A 190 -26.05 1.57 6.12
CA ALA A 190 -25.24 2.75 6.43
C ALA A 190 -25.37 3.83 5.33
N GLU A 191 -25.34 3.45 4.06
CA GLU A 191 -25.61 4.37 2.93
C GLU A 191 -27.02 4.96 2.99
N GLU A 192 -28.04 4.14 3.28
CA GLU A 192 -29.43 4.60 3.42
C GLU A 192 -29.57 5.61 4.57
N ARG A 193 -28.98 5.33 5.75
CA ARG A 193 -28.98 6.24 6.90
C ARG A 193 -28.24 7.53 6.64
N LEU A 194 -27.09 7.47 5.96
CA LEU A 194 -26.35 8.67 5.59
C LEU A 194 -27.17 9.56 4.65
N ARG A 195 -27.86 8.98 3.67
CA ARG A 195 -28.76 9.73 2.78
C ARG A 195 -29.94 10.32 3.53
N GLU A 196 -30.53 9.59 4.48
CA GLU A 196 -31.61 10.13 5.33
C GLU A 196 -31.15 11.34 6.15
N GLU A 197 -29.91 11.32 6.67
CA GLU A 197 -29.33 12.47 7.38
C GLU A 197 -28.92 13.61 6.44
N GLU A 198 -28.44 13.33 5.22
CA GLU A 198 -28.21 14.36 4.19
C GLU A 198 -29.50 15.14 3.92
N ASP A 199 -30.57 14.41 3.63
CA ASP A 199 -31.91 14.96 3.42
C ASP A 199 -32.43 15.73 4.65
N TRP A 200 -32.08 15.29 5.86
CA TRP A 200 -32.48 15.95 7.09
C TRP A 200 -31.70 17.26 7.31
N VAL A 201 -30.38 17.22 7.19
CA VAL A 201 -29.51 18.39 7.32
C VAL A 201 -29.91 19.45 6.29
N GLU A 202 -30.12 19.08 5.02
CA GLU A 202 -30.55 20.01 3.97
C GLU A 202 -31.91 20.68 4.28
N ARG A 203 -32.86 19.93 4.87
CA ARG A 203 -34.21 20.44 5.17
C ARG A 203 -34.29 21.31 6.42
N TYR A 204 -33.45 21.06 7.43
CA TYR A 204 -33.60 21.64 8.77
C TYR A 204 -32.40 22.48 9.24
N LEU A 205 -31.19 22.29 8.72
CA LEU A 205 -29.97 23.03 9.08
C LEU A 205 -29.47 23.84 7.87
N ASN A 206 -29.75 25.14 7.83
CA ASN A 206 -29.34 26.06 6.74
C ASN A 206 -27.83 26.41 6.73
N THR A 207 -26.96 25.54 7.26
CA THR A 207 -25.54 25.85 7.47
C THR A 207 -24.67 24.99 6.57
N ASN A 208 -23.73 25.60 5.84
CA ASN A 208 -22.71 24.93 5.03
C ASN A 208 -21.74 24.00 5.81
N ASN A 209 -22.01 23.72 7.09
CA ASN A 209 -21.18 22.86 7.93
C ASN A 209 -21.71 21.42 7.90
N CYS A 210 -21.14 20.62 7.01
CA CYS A 210 -21.35 19.16 6.92
C CYS A 210 -20.68 18.36 8.06
N GLU A 211 -20.37 18.98 9.21
CA GLU A 211 -19.78 18.26 10.36
C GLU A 211 -20.66 17.11 10.92
N PRO A 212 -22.00 17.22 10.98
CA PRO A 212 -22.86 16.11 11.43
C PRO A 212 -22.72 14.86 10.57
N LEU A 213 -22.58 15.05 9.26
CA LEU A 213 -22.35 13.98 8.28
C LEU A 213 -21.01 13.28 8.51
N ILE A 214 -19.96 14.05 8.76
CA ILE A 214 -18.62 13.53 9.07
C ILE A 214 -18.65 12.76 10.41
N GLY A 215 -19.38 13.23 11.42
CA GLY A 215 -19.56 12.54 12.70
C GLY A 215 -20.31 11.21 12.56
N CYS A 216 -21.40 11.17 11.79
CA CYS A 216 -22.17 9.95 11.51
C CYS A 216 -21.32 8.92 10.75
N ALA A 217 -20.62 9.36 9.69
CA ALA A 217 -19.73 8.50 8.91
C ALA A 217 -18.59 7.95 9.77
N ARG A 218 -17.95 8.78 10.62
CA ARG A 218 -16.91 8.35 11.56
C ARG A 218 -17.41 7.25 12.49
N THR A 219 -18.59 7.43 13.07
CA THR A 219 -19.14 6.48 14.05
C THR A 219 -19.48 5.13 13.44
N TYR A 220 -20.08 5.12 12.25
CA TYR A 220 -20.36 3.89 11.52
C TYR A 220 -19.08 3.22 10.98
N SER A 221 -18.08 3.96 10.52
CA SER A 221 -16.83 3.36 9.99
C SER A 221 -15.89 2.81 11.07
N PHE A 222 -15.82 3.42 12.26
CA PHE A 222 -14.83 3.02 13.29
C PHE A 222 -15.18 1.72 14.03
N ALA A 223 -16.41 1.23 13.94
CA ALA A 223 -16.89 0.09 14.71
C ALA A 223 -16.26 -1.27 14.33
N ASN A 224 -15.62 -1.41 13.15
CA ASN A 224 -14.99 -2.70 12.80
C ASN A 224 -13.86 -2.57 11.76
N ARG A 225 -12.60 -2.66 12.22
CA ARG A 225 -11.39 -2.49 11.38
C ARG A 225 -10.91 -3.74 10.62
N PRO A 226 -10.89 -4.98 11.16
CA PRO A 226 -10.17 -6.07 10.48
C PRO A 226 -10.98 -6.87 9.44
N SER A 227 -12.31 -6.91 9.57
CA SER A 227 -13.13 -7.95 8.89
C SER A 227 -13.80 -7.48 7.61
N LEU A 228 -13.80 -6.18 7.28
CA LEU A 228 -14.59 -5.65 6.17
C LEU A 228 -14.08 -6.12 4.79
N LEU A 229 -12.76 -6.30 4.67
CA LEU A 229 -12.09 -6.72 3.43
C LEU A 229 -12.04 -8.25 3.26
N GLU A 230 -12.24 -9.03 4.32
CA GLU A 230 -12.19 -10.50 4.26
C GLU A 230 -13.47 -11.13 3.69
N TYR A 231 -14.57 -10.38 3.63
CA TYR A 231 -15.89 -10.88 3.19
C TYR A 231 -16.49 -10.13 1.98
N GLY A 232 -15.84 -9.09 1.47
CA GLY A 232 -16.42 -8.21 0.44
C GLY A 232 -16.29 -8.76 -0.99
N LYS A 233 -17.41 -8.86 -1.70
CA LYS A 233 -17.40 -8.97 -3.17
C LYS A 233 -16.93 -7.63 -3.77
N GLU A 234 -16.54 -7.60 -5.06
CA GLU A 234 -16.06 -6.38 -5.74
C GLU A 234 -17.02 -5.18 -5.59
N GLU A 235 -18.33 -5.42 -5.56
CA GLU A 235 -19.38 -4.39 -5.38
C GLU A 235 -19.36 -3.77 -3.97
N ASP A 236 -19.12 -4.58 -2.94
CA ASP A 236 -19.08 -4.13 -1.55
C ASP A 236 -17.88 -3.18 -1.32
N LEU A 237 -16.75 -3.42 -2.00
CA LEU A 237 -15.54 -2.60 -1.90
C LEU A 237 -15.76 -1.16 -2.42
N GLN A 238 -16.56 -0.99 -3.46
CA GLN A 238 -16.89 0.35 -3.97
C GLN A 238 -17.75 1.13 -2.98
N SER A 239 -18.74 0.47 -2.37
CA SER A 239 -19.55 1.05 -1.30
C SER A 239 -18.68 1.45 -0.10
N ILE A 240 -17.82 0.55 0.37
CA ILE A 240 -16.86 0.81 1.46
C ILE A 240 -16.00 2.04 1.11
N TYR A 241 -15.40 2.06 -0.07
CA TYR A 241 -14.56 3.16 -0.49
C TYR A 241 -15.34 4.49 -0.56
N SER A 242 -16.57 4.48 -1.11
CA SER A 242 -17.42 5.68 -1.17
C SER A 242 -17.80 6.23 0.22
N LEU A 243 -17.96 5.36 1.21
CA LEU A 243 -18.24 5.73 2.59
C LEU A 243 -17.00 6.32 3.29
N PHE A 244 -15.85 5.68 3.11
CA PHE A 244 -14.59 6.09 3.76
C PHE A 244 -14.02 7.38 3.15
N THR A 245 -14.21 7.65 1.85
CA THR A 245 -13.77 8.93 1.24
C THR A 245 -14.47 10.16 1.82
N ARG A 246 -15.65 10.00 2.45
CA ARG A 246 -16.38 11.09 3.11
C ARG A 246 -15.76 11.49 4.45
N ILE A 247 -14.87 10.66 4.99
CA ILE A 247 -14.15 10.90 6.23
C ILE A 247 -12.75 11.43 5.89
N PRO A 248 -12.30 12.56 6.46
CA PRO A 248 -10.97 13.12 6.17
C PRO A 248 -9.81 12.14 6.38
N GLU A 249 -9.92 11.22 7.36
CA GLU A 249 -8.92 10.19 7.70
C GLU A 249 -9.25 8.80 7.10
N GLY A 250 -10.37 8.68 6.37
CA GLY A 250 -10.89 7.40 5.90
C GLY A 250 -10.01 6.71 4.85
N PRO A 251 -9.55 7.41 3.79
CA PRO A 251 -8.67 6.82 2.78
C PRO A 251 -7.36 6.28 3.36
N GLU A 252 -6.73 7.02 4.30
CA GLU A 252 -5.48 6.59 4.95
C GLU A 252 -5.70 5.32 5.78
N LEU A 253 -6.81 5.25 6.52
CA LEU A 253 -7.14 4.07 7.31
C LEU A 253 -7.44 2.85 6.42
N LEU A 254 -8.19 3.06 5.33
CA LEU A 254 -8.53 1.99 4.39
C LEU A 254 -7.29 1.48 3.64
N CYS A 255 -6.34 2.35 3.31
CA CYS A 255 -5.05 1.97 2.76
C CYS A 255 -4.25 1.07 3.73
N LYS A 256 -4.21 1.41 5.02
CA LYS A 256 -3.52 0.59 6.05
C LYS A 256 -4.17 -0.78 6.21
N GLU A 257 -5.50 -0.85 6.26
CA GLU A 257 -6.22 -2.13 6.38
C GLU A 257 -6.06 -2.99 5.12
N PHE A 258 -6.11 -2.38 3.93
CA PHE A 258 -5.84 -3.06 2.67
C PHE A 258 -4.41 -3.60 2.61
N GLU A 259 -3.43 -2.78 3.02
CA GLU A 259 -2.03 -3.19 3.13
C GLU A 259 -1.90 -4.43 4.04
N GLU A 260 -2.48 -4.42 5.24
CA GLU A 260 -2.43 -5.55 6.19
C GLU A 260 -3.18 -6.79 5.70
N HIS A 261 -4.32 -6.62 5.02
CA HIS A 261 -5.06 -7.72 4.41
C HIS A 261 -4.22 -8.43 3.33
N VAL A 262 -3.62 -7.67 2.42
CA VAL A 262 -2.78 -8.24 1.35
C VAL A 262 -1.56 -8.95 1.93
N LYS A 263 -0.93 -8.39 2.97
CA LYS A 263 0.16 -9.08 3.69
C LYS A 263 -0.30 -10.41 4.26
N ARG A 264 -1.42 -10.42 5.00
CA ARG A 264 -1.95 -11.63 5.62
C ARG A 264 -2.29 -12.70 4.58
N ALA A 265 -2.93 -12.31 3.48
CA ALA A 265 -3.27 -13.20 2.38
C ALA A 265 -2.01 -13.81 1.74
N GLY A 266 -0.99 -12.99 1.45
CA GLY A 266 0.29 -13.46 0.90
C GLY A 266 1.05 -14.41 1.83
N LEU A 267 1.12 -14.08 3.11
CA LEU A 267 1.76 -14.92 4.13
C LEU A 267 0.99 -16.25 4.33
N ALA A 268 -0.34 -16.20 4.33
CA ALA A 268 -1.18 -17.39 4.45
C ALA A 268 -1.04 -18.33 3.24
N ALA A 269 -0.98 -17.78 2.02
CA ALA A 269 -0.80 -18.57 0.80
C ALA A 269 0.48 -19.43 0.87
N VAL A 270 1.61 -18.84 1.28
CA VAL A 270 2.88 -19.57 1.44
C VAL A 270 2.84 -20.52 2.64
N THR A 271 2.22 -20.11 3.76
CA THR A 271 2.12 -20.94 4.97
C THR A 271 1.27 -22.19 4.74
N ASN A 272 0.22 -22.09 3.92
CA ASN A 272 -0.64 -23.23 3.57
C ASN A 272 0.11 -24.31 2.77
N LEU A 273 1.09 -23.92 1.95
CA LEU A 273 1.92 -24.86 1.18
C LEU A 273 2.97 -25.57 2.06
N VAL A 274 3.50 -24.87 3.07
CA VAL A 274 4.65 -25.33 3.86
C VAL A 274 4.24 -26.01 5.18
N GLY A 275 3.02 -25.72 5.66
CA GLY A 275 2.57 -26.05 7.01
C GLY A 275 3.05 -25.01 8.04
N LYS A 276 2.29 -24.86 9.14
CA LYS A 276 2.52 -23.84 10.18
C LYS A 276 3.92 -23.92 10.82
N ASP A 277 4.55 -25.09 10.81
CA ASP A 277 5.83 -25.35 11.46
C ASP A 277 7.05 -25.13 10.56
N GLY A 278 6.88 -24.74 9.29
CA GLY A 278 8.02 -24.52 8.38
C GLY A 278 8.73 -25.81 7.93
N ALA A 279 8.27 -26.98 8.37
CA ALA A 279 8.92 -28.27 8.08
C ALA A 279 8.89 -28.64 6.59
N GLY A 280 7.90 -28.14 5.83
CA GLY A 280 7.77 -28.41 4.39
C GLY A 280 8.70 -27.60 3.48
N ILE A 281 9.45 -26.62 3.99
CA ILE A 281 10.25 -25.69 3.15
C ILE A 281 11.31 -26.44 2.34
N GLU A 282 11.93 -27.49 2.91
CA GLU A 282 12.96 -28.26 2.20
C GLU A 282 12.41 -29.05 1.01
N TYR A 283 11.12 -29.39 1.01
CA TYR A 283 10.47 -30.21 -0.01
C TYR A 283 9.50 -29.41 -0.90
N LEU A 284 9.46 -28.08 -0.72
CA LEU A 284 8.54 -27.21 -1.44
C LEU A 284 8.90 -27.18 -2.94
N ASP A 285 7.90 -27.41 -3.77
CA ASP A 285 8.07 -27.31 -5.22
C ASP A 285 8.22 -25.82 -5.64
N PRO A 286 9.24 -25.48 -6.45
CA PRO A 286 9.43 -24.12 -6.94
C PRO A 286 8.23 -23.55 -7.72
N TYR A 287 7.49 -24.38 -8.46
CA TYR A 287 6.29 -23.98 -9.18
C TYR A 287 5.17 -23.57 -8.22
N ASP A 288 4.86 -24.40 -7.23
CA ASP A 288 3.78 -24.13 -6.27
C ASP A 288 4.07 -22.84 -5.46
N TYR A 289 5.33 -22.64 -5.07
CA TYR A 289 5.75 -21.43 -4.37
C TYR A 289 5.53 -20.16 -5.21
N VAL A 290 6.02 -20.16 -6.45
CA VAL A 290 5.91 -18.99 -7.34
C VAL A 290 4.46 -18.75 -7.74
N SER A 291 3.70 -19.81 -8.04
CA SER A 291 2.29 -19.72 -8.41
C SER A 291 1.44 -19.12 -7.28
N ALA A 292 1.66 -19.52 -6.03
CA ALA A 292 0.95 -18.94 -4.89
C ALA A 292 1.24 -17.44 -4.70
N LEU A 293 2.48 -17.00 -4.88
CA LEU A 293 2.84 -15.57 -4.82
C LEU A 293 2.20 -14.78 -5.96
N LEU A 294 2.21 -15.34 -7.18
CA LEU A 294 1.62 -14.72 -8.36
C LEU A 294 0.10 -14.64 -8.27
N GLU A 295 -0.58 -15.66 -7.73
CA GLU A 295 -2.03 -15.66 -7.57
C GLU A 295 -2.50 -14.51 -6.68
N VAL A 296 -1.81 -14.30 -5.55
CA VAL A 296 -2.08 -13.16 -4.65
C VAL A 296 -1.81 -11.84 -5.37
N HIS A 297 -0.66 -11.73 -6.05
CA HIS A 297 -0.32 -10.52 -6.80
C HIS A 297 -1.29 -10.23 -7.96
N GLN A 298 -1.85 -11.21 -8.66
CA GLN A 298 -2.73 -10.98 -9.82
C GLN A 298 -4.15 -10.55 -9.41
N LYS A 299 -4.65 -11.02 -8.27
CA LYS A 299 -5.99 -10.67 -7.76
C LYS A 299 -6.07 -9.21 -7.28
N ASN A 300 -5.04 -8.73 -6.59
CA ASN A 300 -5.09 -7.45 -5.88
C ASN A 300 -5.11 -6.19 -6.80
N PRO A 301 -4.36 -6.10 -7.92
CA PRO A 301 -4.45 -4.97 -8.85
C PRO A 301 -5.82 -4.81 -9.48
N GLN A 302 -6.52 -5.92 -9.77
CA GLN A 302 -7.88 -5.88 -10.28
C GLN A 302 -8.84 -5.32 -9.22
N MET A 303 -8.67 -5.74 -7.96
CA MET A 303 -9.42 -5.18 -6.84
C MET A 303 -9.15 -3.67 -6.64
N VAL A 304 -7.91 -3.21 -6.80
CA VAL A 304 -7.58 -1.77 -6.68
C VAL A 304 -8.21 -0.96 -7.81
N ASN A 305 -8.12 -1.43 -9.05
CA ASN A 305 -8.67 -0.72 -10.20
C ASN A 305 -10.21 -0.67 -10.15
N ARG A 306 -10.86 -1.76 -9.77
CA ARG A 306 -12.33 -1.86 -9.75
C ARG A 306 -12.94 -1.33 -8.46
N GLY A 307 -12.38 -1.69 -7.30
CA GLY A 307 -12.90 -1.34 -5.97
C GLY A 307 -12.51 0.07 -5.52
N PHE A 308 -11.26 0.49 -5.77
CA PHE A 308 -10.70 1.77 -5.29
C PHE A 308 -10.43 2.78 -6.41
N ARG A 309 -11.05 2.59 -7.58
CA ARG A 309 -10.94 3.48 -8.76
C ARG A 309 -9.51 3.72 -9.27
N GLY A 310 -8.56 2.85 -8.91
CA GLY A 310 -7.16 2.98 -9.33
C GLY A 310 -6.39 4.12 -8.67
N GLU A 311 -6.76 4.52 -7.45
CA GLU A 311 -6.04 5.56 -6.72
C GLU A 311 -4.58 5.21 -6.42
N ALA A 312 -3.71 6.21 -6.55
CA ALA A 312 -2.26 6.05 -6.39
C ALA A 312 -1.87 5.59 -4.98
N GLU A 313 -2.62 6.00 -3.94
CA GLU A 313 -2.36 5.62 -2.55
C GLU A 313 -2.56 4.11 -2.31
N PHE A 314 -3.59 3.52 -2.93
CA PHE A 314 -3.84 2.08 -2.87
C PHE A 314 -2.83 1.28 -3.68
N ILE A 315 -2.38 1.80 -4.83
CA ILE A 315 -1.30 1.19 -5.61
C ILE A 315 0.01 1.19 -4.80
N ALA A 316 0.34 2.29 -4.12
CA ALA A 316 1.51 2.38 -3.27
C ALA A 316 1.43 1.42 -2.05
N SER A 317 0.24 1.31 -1.45
CA SER A 317 -0.04 0.39 -0.35
C SER A 317 0.06 -1.08 -0.78
N LEU A 318 -0.45 -1.41 -1.98
CA LEU A 318 -0.30 -2.72 -2.60
C LEU A 318 1.18 -3.05 -2.83
N ASP A 319 1.93 -2.14 -3.43
CA ASP A 319 3.35 -2.32 -3.71
C ASP A 319 4.15 -2.54 -2.41
N LYS A 320 3.79 -1.85 -1.33
CA LYS A 320 4.39 -2.02 0.00
C LYS A 320 4.04 -3.38 0.61
N ALA A 321 2.76 -3.79 0.56
CA ALA A 321 2.32 -5.10 1.02
C ALA A 321 3.01 -6.24 0.25
N CYS A 322 3.14 -6.11 -1.08
CA CYS A 322 3.85 -7.03 -1.95
C CYS A 322 5.32 -7.20 -1.56
N ARG A 323 6.05 -6.09 -1.32
CA ARG A 323 7.42 -6.16 -0.80
C ARG A 323 7.48 -6.92 0.52
N GLU A 324 6.53 -6.69 1.41
CA GLU A 324 6.57 -7.29 2.73
C GLU A 324 6.27 -8.79 2.69
N PHE A 325 5.22 -9.26 2.02
CA PHE A 325 4.94 -10.71 1.99
C PHE A 325 5.94 -11.49 1.14
N VAL A 326 6.54 -10.90 0.09
CA VAL A 326 7.59 -11.56 -0.72
C VAL A 326 8.88 -11.76 0.09
N ASN A 327 9.21 -10.82 0.99
CA ASN A 327 10.43 -10.87 1.79
C ASN A 327 10.25 -11.48 3.19
N CYS A 328 9.08 -11.39 3.79
CA CYS A 328 8.83 -11.87 5.17
C CYS A 328 8.05 -13.20 5.24
N ASN A 329 7.80 -13.87 4.11
CA ASN A 329 7.18 -15.20 4.15
C ASN A 329 8.11 -16.26 4.76
N VAL A 330 7.54 -17.43 5.07
CA VAL A 330 8.24 -18.56 5.70
C VAL A 330 9.54 -18.96 4.94
N ALA A 331 9.56 -18.84 3.61
CA ALA A 331 10.76 -19.04 2.79
C ALA A 331 11.58 -17.75 2.54
N GLY A 332 10.98 -16.58 2.75
CA GLY A 332 11.54 -15.25 2.54
C GLY A 332 12.37 -14.76 3.71
N THR A 333 12.05 -15.18 4.94
CA THR A 333 12.89 -14.95 6.14
C THR A 333 14.26 -15.60 5.98
N SER A 334 14.36 -16.68 5.20
CA SER A 334 15.63 -17.18 4.72
C SER A 334 16.18 -16.26 3.64
N THR A 335 17.38 -15.74 3.88
CA THR A 335 18.15 -14.95 2.91
C THR A 335 18.47 -15.70 1.62
N ALA A 336 18.33 -17.03 1.62
CA ALA A 336 18.75 -17.90 0.52
C ALA A 336 17.57 -18.61 -0.16
N LYS A 337 16.59 -19.10 0.60
CA LYS A 337 15.65 -20.10 0.10
C LYS A 337 14.63 -19.55 -0.90
N SER A 338 14.04 -18.39 -0.62
CA SER A 338 13.11 -17.76 -1.56
C SER A 338 13.78 -17.35 -2.89
N PRO A 339 14.97 -16.67 -2.90
CA PRO A 339 15.74 -16.46 -4.12
C PRO A 339 16.11 -17.76 -4.87
N GLU A 340 16.48 -18.81 -4.15
CA GLU A 340 16.79 -20.13 -4.71
C GLU A 340 15.58 -20.72 -5.44
N LEU A 341 14.40 -20.73 -4.80
CA LEU A 341 13.16 -21.24 -5.40
C LEU A 341 12.77 -20.45 -6.65
N LEU A 342 12.88 -19.12 -6.64
CA LEU A 342 12.65 -18.28 -7.81
C LEU A 342 13.62 -18.62 -8.96
N ALA A 343 14.90 -18.84 -8.64
CA ALA A 343 15.90 -19.22 -9.63
C ALA A 343 15.66 -20.65 -10.16
N MET A 344 15.20 -21.59 -9.32
CA MET A 344 14.84 -22.94 -9.74
C MET A 344 13.61 -22.95 -10.66
N HIS A 345 12.59 -22.16 -10.34
CA HIS A 345 11.42 -22.02 -11.19
C HIS A 345 11.79 -21.43 -12.57
N THR A 346 12.58 -20.35 -12.57
CA THR A 346 13.12 -19.78 -13.82
C THR A 346 13.94 -20.80 -14.61
N HIS A 347 14.74 -21.61 -13.91
CA HIS A 347 15.54 -22.66 -14.55
C HIS A 347 14.67 -23.72 -15.21
N ALA A 348 13.58 -24.15 -14.56
CA ALA A 348 12.65 -25.13 -15.11
C ALA A 348 11.94 -24.58 -16.37
N LEU A 349 11.54 -23.31 -16.36
CA LEU A 349 10.94 -22.64 -17.52
C LEU A 349 11.89 -22.59 -18.73
N LEU A 350 13.18 -22.36 -18.51
CA LEU A 350 14.20 -22.24 -19.56
C LEU A 350 14.88 -23.58 -19.92
N HIS A 351 14.44 -24.69 -19.34
CA HIS A 351 14.99 -26.02 -19.61
C HIS A 351 14.39 -26.62 -20.89
N MET A 352 15.17 -27.42 -21.62
CA MET A 352 14.73 -28.08 -22.87
C MET A 352 13.52 -29.01 -22.68
N ASP A 353 13.32 -29.55 -21.48
CA ASP A 353 12.17 -30.41 -21.17
C ASP A 353 10.84 -29.63 -21.04
N ASN A 354 10.88 -28.30 -21.08
CA ASN A 354 9.68 -27.49 -21.04
C ASN A 354 8.94 -27.53 -22.39
N GLU A 355 7.68 -27.96 -22.38
CA GLU A 355 6.83 -28.08 -23.58
C GLU A 355 5.90 -26.86 -23.78
N MET A 356 6.08 -25.79 -23.00
CA MET A 356 5.28 -24.56 -23.14
C MET A 356 5.49 -23.88 -24.50
N ALA A 357 4.42 -23.27 -25.02
CA ALA A 357 4.52 -22.39 -26.18
C ALA A 357 5.36 -21.13 -25.86
N GLU A 358 6.04 -20.58 -26.86
CA GLU A 358 6.95 -19.43 -26.68
C GLU A 358 6.23 -18.20 -26.10
N GLU A 359 4.98 -17.92 -26.51
CA GLU A 359 4.19 -16.81 -25.99
C GLU A 359 3.86 -16.96 -24.50
N ASP A 360 3.45 -18.15 -24.09
CA ASP A 360 3.13 -18.47 -22.69
C ASP A 360 4.40 -18.47 -21.83
N LEU A 361 5.52 -18.94 -22.37
CA LEU A 361 6.82 -18.92 -21.70
C LEU A 361 7.28 -17.49 -21.45
N GLU A 362 7.20 -16.61 -22.46
CA GLU A 362 7.58 -15.20 -22.32
C GLU A 362 6.67 -14.48 -21.29
N SER A 363 5.37 -14.78 -21.27
CA SER A 363 4.44 -14.30 -20.24
C SER A 363 4.85 -14.77 -18.84
N ALA A 364 5.20 -16.05 -18.67
CA ALA A 364 5.68 -16.59 -17.40
C ALA A 364 7.00 -15.94 -16.94
N LEU A 365 7.96 -15.70 -17.86
CA LEU A 365 9.19 -14.98 -17.55
C LEU A 365 8.91 -13.54 -17.09
N ASN A 366 7.97 -12.84 -17.72
CA ASN A 366 7.55 -11.51 -17.27
C ASN A 366 6.94 -11.54 -15.86
N GLN A 367 6.16 -12.58 -15.52
CA GLN A 367 5.60 -12.75 -14.18
C GLN A 367 6.69 -12.96 -13.11
N VAL A 368 7.74 -13.73 -13.42
CA VAL A 368 8.91 -13.87 -12.54
C VAL A 368 9.58 -12.51 -12.31
N MET A 369 9.73 -11.69 -13.36
CA MET A 369 10.32 -10.35 -13.24
C MET A 369 9.49 -9.41 -12.37
N VAL A 370 8.16 -9.55 -12.37
CA VAL A 370 7.27 -8.80 -11.47
C VAL A 370 7.57 -9.15 -10.00
N LEU A 371 7.72 -10.43 -9.67
CA LEU A 371 8.11 -10.83 -8.30
C LEU A 371 9.51 -10.35 -7.93
N LEU A 372 10.45 -10.37 -8.87
CA LEU A 372 11.82 -9.94 -8.64
C LEU A 372 11.91 -8.43 -8.29
N LYS A 373 11.00 -7.60 -8.82
CA LYS A 373 10.89 -6.18 -8.46
C LYS A 373 10.66 -5.97 -6.96
N TYR A 374 9.94 -6.89 -6.32
CA TYR A 374 9.59 -6.80 -4.90
C TYR A 374 10.61 -7.49 -3.99
N LYS A 375 11.60 -8.18 -4.56
CA LYS A 375 12.53 -9.04 -3.83
C LYS A 375 13.76 -8.27 -3.34
N ASP A 376 14.04 -8.39 -2.05
CA ASP A 376 15.29 -7.91 -1.45
C ASP A 376 16.43 -8.91 -1.71
N ASN A 377 17.68 -8.43 -1.70
CA ASN A 377 18.88 -9.25 -1.96
C ASN A 377 18.83 -9.93 -3.33
N THR A 378 18.59 -9.13 -4.37
CA THR A 378 18.52 -9.60 -5.76
C THR A 378 19.83 -10.26 -6.22
N ASP A 379 20.95 -9.92 -5.59
CA ASP A 379 22.26 -10.51 -5.82
C ASP A 379 22.34 -12.03 -5.52
N VAL A 380 21.54 -12.52 -4.56
CA VAL A 380 21.43 -13.96 -4.27
C VAL A 380 20.76 -14.67 -5.44
N PHE A 381 19.61 -14.15 -5.90
CA PHE A 381 18.90 -14.68 -7.07
C PHE A 381 19.80 -14.65 -8.32
N GLN A 382 20.48 -13.52 -8.56
CA GLN A 382 21.41 -13.35 -9.68
C GLN A 382 22.51 -14.42 -9.69
N THR A 383 23.08 -14.73 -8.52
CA THR A 383 24.15 -15.73 -8.41
C THR A 383 23.62 -17.14 -8.65
N TYR A 384 22.47 -17.51 -8.08
CA TYR A 384 21.81 -18.77 -8.39
C TYR A 384 21.46 -18.90 -9.89
N TYR A 385 20.89 -17.85 -10.47
CA TYR A 385 20.55 -17.81 -11.89
C TYR A 385 21.79 -17.99 -12.76
N MET A 386 22.89 -17.30 -12.44
CA MET A 386 24.16 -17.39 -13.18
C MET A 386 24.75 -18.80 -13.14
N VAL A 387 24.71 -19.47 -11.98
CA VAL A 387 25.17 -20.88 -11.85
C VAL A 387 24.29 -21.83 -12.66
N LYS A 388 22.96 -21.63 -12.65
CA LYS A 388 22.04 -22.48 -13.43
C LYS A 388 22.18 -22.21 -14.93
N LEU A 389 22.34 -20.94 -15.33
CA LEU A 389 22.61 -20.55 -16.71
C LEU A 389 23.91 -21.18 -17.21
N SER A 390 25.01 -21.08 -16.46
CA SER A 390 26.29 -21.66 -16.89
C SER A 390 26.18 -23.16 -17.15
N ARG A 391 25.47 -23.91 -16.28
CA ARG A 391 25.21 -25.33 -16.46
C ARG A 391 24.34 -25.62 -17.70
N ARG A 392 23.27 -24.84 -17.92
CA ARG A 392 22.42 -24.99 -19.12
C ARG A 392 23.20 -24.72 -20.40
N LEU A 393 24.03 -23.66 -20.40
CA LEU A 393 24.87 -23.27 -21.53
C LEU A 393 25.92 -24.32 -21.87
N VAL A 394 26.62 -24.89 -20.87
CA VAL A 394 27.64 -25.94 -21.08
C VAL A 394 27.00 -27.26 -21.50
N ARG A 395 25.90 -27.67 -20.86
CA ARG A 395 25.23 -28.95 -21.16
C ARG A 395 24.37 -28.91 -22.42
N GLY A 396 24.05 -27.71 -22.94
CA GLY A 396 23.19 -27.53 -24.11
C GLY A 396 21.74 -27.92 -23.88
N VAL A 397 21.22 -27.70 -22.66
CA VAL A 397 19.85 -28.10 -22.23
C VAL A 397 18.90 -26.92 -22.07
N SER A 398 19.17 -25.82 -22.78
CA SER A 398 18.28 -24.65 -22.82
C SER A 398 17.10 -24.90 -23.76
N ALA A 399 15.94 -24.33 -23.47
CA ALA A 399 14.75 -24.39 -24.34
C ALA A 399 15.01 -23.76 -25.72
N SER A 400 15.56 -22.55 -25.75
CA SER A 400 16.01 -21.87 -26.98
C SER A 400 17.10 -20.84 -26.63
N ASP A 401 17.99 -20.52 -27.57
CA ASP A 401 19.01 -19.48 -27.37
C ASP A 401 18.37 -18.07 -27.32
N GLU A 402 17.25 -17.86 -28.02
CA GLU A 402 16.48 -16.61 -28.05
C GLU A 402 15.79 -16.34 -26.71
N THR A 403 15.16 -17.36 -26.11
CA THR A 403 14.49 -17.24 -24.80
C THR A 403 15.47 -16.93 -23.67
N GLU A 404 16.66 -17.54 -23.69
CA GLU A 404 17.76 -17.24 -22.76
C GLU A 404 18.24 -15.79 -22.95
N ALA A 405 18.38 -15.33 -24.19
CA ALA A 405 18.76 -13.94 -24.49
C ALA A 405 17.69 -12.93 -24.02
N SER A 406 16.41 -13.25 -24.19
CA SER A 406 15.28 -12.46 -23.68
C SER A 406 15.36 -12.32 -22.16
N MET A 407 15.48 -13.42 -21.42
CA MET A 407 15.57 -13.39 -19.95
C MET A 407 16.80 -12.62 -19.46
N VAL A 408 17.95 -12.81 -20.11
CA VAL A 408 19.18 -12.05 -19.83
C VAL A 408 18.97 -10.56 -20.04
N SER A 409 18.25 -10.15 -21.09
CA SER A 409 17.93 -8.74 -21.34
C SER A 409 17.05 -8.15 -20.24
N LYS A 410 15.98 -8.86 -19.83
CA LYS A 410 15.10 -8.42 -18.73
C LYS A 410 15.84 -8.26 -17.41
N LEU A 411 16.74 -9.19 -17.10
CA LEU A 411 17.56 -9.08 -15.89
C LEU A 411 18.57 -7.92 -15.96
N LYS A 412 19.12 -7.61 -17.14
CA LYS A 412 19.98 -6.43 -17.32
C LYS A 412 19.21 -5.13 -17.07
N GLU A 413 17.98 -5.05 -17.58
CA GLU A 413 17.11 -3.88 -17.37
C GLU A 413 16.74 -3.71 -15.89
N ALA A 414 16.36 -4.80 -15.22
CA ALA A 414 15.95 -4.76 -13.81
C ALA A 414 17.12 -4.57 -12.82
N CYS A 415 18.29 -5.15 -13.08
CA CYS A 415 19.41 -5.21 -12.14
C CYS A 415 20.56 -4.23 -12.46
N GLY A 416 20.51 -3.54 -13.60
CA GLY A 416 21.50 -2.55 -14.01
C GLY A 416 22.80 -3.11 -14.61
N PHE A 417 23.74 -2.20 -14.90
CA PHE A 417 24.90 -2.45 -15.77
C PHE A 417 25.93 -3.44 -15.18
N ASP A 418 26.16 -3.41 -13.87
CA ASP A 418 27.15 -4.31 -13.21
C ASP A 418 26.78 -5.80 -13.33
N TYR A 419 25.49 -6.11 -13.46
CA TYR A 419 25.03 -7.47 -13.70
C TYR A 419 25.19 -7.87 -15.18
N ALA A 420 25.17 -6.91 -16.10
CA ALA A 420 25.32 -7.16 -17.53
C ALA A 420 26.68 -7.76 -17.90
N ASP A 421 27.74 -7.35 -17.22
CA ASP A 421 29.11 -7.88 -17.41
C ASP A 421 29.22 -9.35 -16.98
N LYS A 422 28.49 -9.75 -15.93
CA LYS A 422 28.47 -11.16 -15.47
C LYS A 422 27.75 -12.08 -16.45
N LEU A 423 26.82 -11.55 -17.25
CA LEU A 423 26.07 -12.29 -18.26
C LEU A 423 26.80 -12.42 -19.61
N ARG A 424 28.09 -12.08 -19.66
CA ARG A 424 28.96 -12.29 -20.81
C ARG A 424 29.10 -13.77 -21.20
N LEU A 425 28.67 -14.69 -20.34
CA LEU A 425 28.54 -16.14 -20.58
C LEU A 425 27.89 -16.49 -21.92
N VAL A 426 26.81 -15.80 -22.29
CA VAL A 426 26.10 -16.06 -23.57
C VAL A 426 26.98 -15.67 -24.76
N THR A 427 27.68 -14.55 -24.66
CA THR A 427 28.63 -14.09 -25.68
C THR A 427 29.81 -15.06 -25.80
N ASP A 428 30.37 -15.51 -24.68
CA ASP A 428 31.46 -16.48 -24.64
C ASP A 428 31.06 -17.81 -25.29
N LYS A 429 29.85 -18.33 -25.00
CA LYS A 429 29.32 -19.54 -25.64
C LYS A 429 29.23 -19.38 -27.16
N ARG A 430 28.73 -18.22 -27.63
CA ARG A 430 28.61 -17.93 -29.06
C ARG A 430 29.99 -17.88 -29.73
N LEU A 431 30.95 -17.18 -29.15
CA LEU A 431 32.32 -17.09 -29.67
C LEU A 431 33.01 -18.45 -29.66
N SER A 432 32.82 -19.24 -28.60
CA SER A 432 33.37 -20.59 -28.53
C SER A 432 32.79 -21.52 -29.60
N LYS A 433 31.50 -21.38 -29.93
CA LYS A 433 30.87 -22.15 -31.01
C LYS A 433 31.48 -21.78 -32.35
N GLU A 434 31.61 -20.49 -32.63
CA GLU A 434 32.23 -19.98 -33.86
C GLU A 434 33.68 -20.48 -34.02
N LEU A 435 34.49 -20.43 -32.96
CA LEU A 435 35.86 -20.97 -32.96
C LEU A 435 35.88 -22.49 -33.20
N SER A 436 34.94 -23.23 -32.61
CA SER A 436 34.85 -24.68 -32.78
C SER A 436 34.44 -25.07 -34.19
N ASP A 437 33.56 -24.30 -34.81
CA ASP A 437 33.10 -24.53 -36.18
C ASP A 437 34.21 -24.21 -37.17
N GLN A 438 34.92 -23.08 -37.00
CA GLN A 438 36.12 -22.76 -37.79
C GLN A 438 37.21 -23.84 -37.67
N PHE A 439 37.44 -24.35 -36.45
CA PHE A 439 38.39 -25.43 -36.22
C PHE A 439 37.98 -26.72 -36.93
N LYS A 440 36.70 -27.10 -36.85
CA LYS A 440 36.18 -28.30 -37.55
C LYS A 440 36.33 -28.18 -39.06
N GLU A 441 36.01 -27.02 -39.64
CA GLU A 441 36.19 -26.76 -41.07
C GLU A 441 37.65 -26.92 -41.48
N HIS A 442 38.59 -26.36 -40.71
CA HIS A 442 40.03 -26.49 -40.99
C HIS A 442 40.52 -27.94 -40.91
N MET A 443 40.08 -28.71 -39.90
CA MET A 443 40.48 -30.10 -39.75
C MET A 443 39.85 -31.02 -40.80
N GLN A 444 38.63 -30.73 -41.26
CA GLN A 444 38.00 -31.46 -42.36
C GLN A 444 38.76 -31.28 -43.68
N GLN A 445 39.31 -30.09 -43.92
CA GLN A 445 40.14 -29.81 -45.10
C GLN A 445 41.47 -30.60 -45.07
N ASN A 446 42.03 -30.84 -43.88
CA ASN A 446 43.31 -31.54 -43.72
C ASN A 446 43.17 -33.08 -43.57
N GLN A 447 41.95 -33.64 -43.56
CA GLN A 447 41.68 -35.09 -43.39
C GLN A 447 42.30 -35.72 -42.12
N GLU A 448 42.52 -34.95 -41.06
CA GLU A 448 43.20 -35.42 -39.83
C GLU A 448 42.25 -35.96 -38.74
N MET A 449 40.94 -36.04 -38.98
CA MET A 449 39.96 -36.33 -37.92
C MET A 449 39.29 -37.70 -38.05
N ASP A 450 39.69 -38.64 -37.18
CA ASP A 450 39.03 -39.94 -36.96
C ASP A 450 37.92 -39.89 -35.88
N MET A 451 37.81 -38.80 -35.11
CA MET A 451 36.85 -38.64 -34.02
C MET A 451 36.10 -37.30 -34.07
N SER A 452 34.79 -37.34 -33.78
CA SER A 452 34.00 -36.14 -33.55
C SER A 452 34.20 -35.67 -32.11
N PHE A 453 34.65 -34.42 -31.92
CA PHE A 453 34.71 -33.79 -30.61
C PHE A 453 34.04 -32.41 -30.62
N GLY A 454 33.55 -31.98 -29.45
CA GLY A 454 33.09 -30.61 -29.19
C GLY A 454 33.98 -29.98 -28.14
N ILE A 455 34.59 -28.84 -28.45
CA ILE A 455 35.39 -28.05 -27.50
C ILE A 455 34.55 -26.84 -27.09
N MET A 456 34.69 -26.43 -25.84
CA MET A 456 34.18 -25.15 -25.37
C MET A 456 35.30 -24.37 -24.68
N VAL A 457 35.63 -23.18 -25.20
CA VAL A 457 36.64 -22.29 -24.65
C VAL A 457 35.94 -21.19 -23.87
N LEU A 458 36.12 -21.19 -22.55
CA LEU A 458 35.39 -20.35 -21.61
C LEU A 458 36.34 -19.43 -20.84
N GLY A 459 35.92 -18.18 -20.59
CA GLY A 459 36.71 -17.23 -19.82
C GLY A 459 36.79 -17.61 -18.34
N THR A 460 37.99 -17.79 -17.80
CA THR A 460 38.21 -18.24 -16.40
C THR A 460 37.59 -17.34 -15.33
N ASN A 461 37.38 -16.05 -15.62
CA ASN A 461 36.95 -15.06 -14.63
C ASN A 461 35.44 -14.78 -14.64
N PHE A 462 34.71 -15.29 -15.64
CA PHE A 462 33.28 -14.97 -15.82
C PHE A 462 32.38 -16.17 -15.50
N TRP A 463 32.90 -17.39 -15.63
CA TRP A 463 32.13 -18.62 -15.43
C TRP A 463 32.24 -19.10 -13.98
N PRO A 464 31.12 -19.37 -13.29
CA PRO A 464 31.11 -19.91 -11.93
C PRO A 464 31.36 -21.43 -11.95
N LEU A 465 32.42 -21.84 -12.64
CA LEU A 465 32.81 -23.24 -12.79
C LEU A 465 34.16 -23.42 -12.09
N ASN A 466 34.18 -24.23 -11.04
CA ASN A 466 35.43 -24.65 -10.43
C ASN A 466 36.02 -25.78 -11.27
N ALA A 467 37.27 -25.62 -11.71
CA ALA A 467 38.00 -26.71 -12.35
C ALA A 467 38.11 -27.86 -11.34
N GLN A 468 37.50 -29.00 -11.65
CA GLN A 468 37.67 -30.19 -10.82
C GLN A 468 39.12 -30.67 -10.95
N HIS A 469 39.81 -30.86 -9.83
CA HIS A 469 41.19 -31.34 -9.77
C HIS A 469 41.33 -32.85 -10.01
N ASN A 470 40.29 -33.51 -10.53
CA ASN A 470 40.38 -34.93 -10.84
C ASN A 470 41.30 -35.07 -12.07
N GLU A 471 42.43 -35.75 -11.90
CA GLU A 471 43.30 -36.17 -13.00
C GLU A 471 42.54 -37.19 -13.87
N PHE A 472 41.62 -36.72 -14.71
CA PHE A 472 40.91 -37.62 -15.62
C PHE A 472 41.87 -38.07 -16.72
N ILE A 473 42.21 -39.35 -16.69
CA ILE A 473 43.02 -39.96 -17.74
C ILE A 473 42.07 -40.28 -18.89
N VAL A 474 42.13 -39.48 -19.96
CA VAL A 474 41.38 -39.76 -21.20
C VAL A 474 41.90 -41.08 -21.78
N PRO A 475 41.05 -42.13 -21.90
CA PRO A 475 41.53 -43.41 -22.40
C PRO A 475 42.03 -43.28 -23.84
N THR A 476 43.29 -43.66 -24.09
CA THR A 476 43.89 -43.71 -25.42
C THR A 476 43.24 -44.74 -26.35
N ASP A 477 42.42 -45.63 -25.78
CA ASP A 477 41.72 -46.73 -26.45
C ASP A 477 40.24 -46.46 -26.77
N ILE A 478 39.75 -45.19 -26.75
CA ILE A 478 38.37 -44.87 -27.18
C ILE A 478 38.06 -45.45 -28.58
N CYS A 479 39.08 -45.57 -29.46
CA CYS A 479 38.97 -46.18 -30.78
C CYS A 479 39.01 -47.74 -30.79
N ARG A 480 39.37 -48.40 -29.69
CA ARG A 480 39.59 -49.87 -29.58
C ARG A 480 38.54 -50.61 -28.74
N TRP A 481 37.42 -49.97 -28.38
CA TRP A 481 36.34 -50.56 -27.57
C TRP A 481 35.78 -51.89 -28.09
N ARG A 482 35.90 -52.17 -29.40
CA ARG A 482 35.47 -53.43 -30.03
C ARG A 482 36.20 -54.67 -29.53
N SER A 483 37.35 -54.53 -28.86
CA SER A 483 38.18 -55.65 -28.41
C SER A 483 38.10 -55.96 -26.92
N PHE A 484 37.33 -55.18 -26.13
CA PHE A 484 37.28 -55.35 -24.68
C PHE A 484 36.13 -56.30 -24.28
N CYS A 485 36.48 -57.50 -23.79
CA CYS A 485 35.56 -58.52 -23.29
C CYS A 485 35.91 -58.87 -21.82
N GLY A 486 36.02 -57.85 -20.97
CA GLY A 486 36.38 -57.99 -19.55
C GLY A 486 35.28 -57.49 -18.62
N THR A 487 35.08 -58.19 -17.50
CA THR A 487 34.34 -57.65 -16.35
C THR A 487 35.29 -56.79 -15.53
N LEU A 488 34.90 -55.54 -15.21
CA LEU A 488 35.74 -54.61 -14.47
C LEU A 488 35.20 -54.39 -13.05
N SER A 489 36.09 -54.35 -12.07
CA SER A 489 35.79 -53.93 -10.71
C SER A 489 35.87 -52.41 -10.55
N LEU A 490 35.29 -51.90 -9.47
CA LEU A 490 35.33 -50.48 -9.14
C LEU A 490 36.78 -49.97 -8.93
N ASP A 491 37.64 -50.78 -8.34
CA ASP A 491 39.04 -50.41 -8.09
C ASP A 491 39.88 -50.37 -9.38
N GLU A 492 39.61 -51.27 -10.33
CA GLU A 492 40.24 -51.24 -11.65
C GLU A 492 39.80 -50.03 -12.46
N LEU A 493 38.50 -49.70 -12.43
CA LEU A 493 37.96 -48.50 -13.07
C LEU A 493 38.57 -47.22 -12.47
N PHE A 494 38.71 -47.15 -11.15
CA PHE A 494 39.42 -46.05 -10.48
C PHE A 494 40.87 -45.96 -10.93
N ALA A 495 41.61 -47.08 -10.97
CA ALA A 495 43.02 -47.09 -11.39
C ALA A 495 43.21 -46.64 -12.85
N THR A 496 42.25 -46.94 -13.74
CA THR A 496 42.33 -46.57 -15.16
C THR A 496 41.84 -45.16 -15.49
N THR A 497 40.86 -44.65 -14.75
CA THR A 497 40.20 -43.36 -15.07
C THR A 497 40.60 -42.23 -14.13
N ALA A 498 41.12 -42.58 -12.95
CA ALA A 498 41.40 -41.68 -11.83
C ALA A 498 40.21 -40.78 -11.41
N ILE A 499 38.98 -41.19 -11.77
CA ILE A 499 37.74 -40.57 -11.29
C ILE A 499 37.49 -41.02 -9.85
N ASP A 500 37.12 -40.09 -8.97
CA ASP A 500 36.76 -40.41 -7.58
C ASP A 500 35.74 -41.55 -7.45
N LYS A 501 35.95 -42.43 -6.47
CA LYS A 501 35.16 -43.65 -6.28
C LYS A 501 33.68 -43.37 -6.01
N GLU A 502 33.33 -42.27 -5.36
CA GLU A 502 31.92 -41.91 -5.10
C GLU A 502 31.21 -41.45 -6.37
N ILE A 503 31.88 -40.62 -7.17
CA ILE A 503 31.37 -40.20 -8.49
C ILE A 503 31.20 -41.42 -9.40
N LEU A 504 32.20 -42.31 -9.41
CA LEU A 504 32.18 -43.52 -10.22
C LEU A 504 31.01 -44.44 -9.84
N LYS A 505 30.70 -44.63 -8.55
CA LYS A 505 29.51 -45.39 -8.12
C LYS A 505 28.22 -44.79 -8.66
N GLN A 506 28.10 -43.46 -8.66
CA GLN A 506 26.90 -42.77 -9.12
C GLN A 506 26.73 -42.89 -10.63
N VAL A 507 27.80 -42.69 -11.41
CA VAL A 507 27.80 -42.88 -12.86
C VAL A 507 27.45 -44.33 -13.23
N LEU A 508 28.08 -45.30 -12.57
CA LEU A 508 27.80 -46.72 -12.79
C LEU A 508 26.36 -47.09 -12.41
N ALA A 509 25.80 -46.52 -11.34
CA ALA A 509 24.40 -46.74 -10.97
C ALA A 509 23.42 -46.26 -12.04
N VAL A 510 23.68 -45.13 -12.70
CA VAL A 510 22.87 -44.63 -13.83
C VAL A 510 22.95 -45.59 -15.01
N LEU A 511 24.15 -46.03 -15.37
CA LEU A 511 24.37 -46.97 -16.48
C LEU A 511 23.73 -48.35 -16.24
N VAL A 512 23.77 -48.85 -15.00
CA VAL A 512 23.09 -50.09 -14.61
C VAL A 512 21.57 -49.91 -14.64
N ARG A 513 21.04 -48.79 -14.14
CA ARG A 513 19.59 -48.48 -14.19
C ARG A 513 19.10 -48.36 -15.64
N ALA A 514 19.91 -47.76 -16.51
CA ALA A 514 19.67 -47.67 -17.94
C ALA A 514 19.82 -49.02 -18.65
N ARG A 515 20.20 -50.10 -17.94
CA ARG A 515 20.45 -51.45 -18.46
C ARG A 515 21.57 -51.52 -19.49
N ILE A 516 22.48 -50.54 -19.49
CA ILE A 516 23.66 -50.53 -20.36
C ILE A 516 24.75 -51.43 -19.77
N LEU A 517 24.87 -51.43 -18.44
CA LEU A 517 25.76 -52.31 -17.68
C LEU A 517 24.97 -53.35 -16.88
N THR A 518 25.53 -54.55 -16.73
CA THR A 518 25.09 -55.58 -15.79
C THR A 518 26.02 -55.62 -14.59
N ASN A 519 25.47 -55.75 -13.39
CA ASN A 519 26.22 -55.95 -12.15
C ASN A 519 26.18 -57.43 -11.77
N GLU A 520 27.24 -58.17 -12.11
CA GLU A 520 27.36 -59.59 -11.79
C GLU A 520 28.00 -59.74 -10.41
N LYS A 521 27.17 -59.93 -9.38
CA LYS A 521 27.56 -60.12 -7.96
C LYS A 521 28.52 -59.02 -7.42
N ALA A 522 27.92 -58.06 -6.70
CA ALA A 522 28.58 -57.13 -5.78
C ALA A 522 29.89 -56.46 -6.27
N GLY A 523 29.78 -55.57 -7.26
CA GLY A 523 30.84 -54.59 -7.56
C GLY A 523 31.68 -54.89 -8.81
N ARG A 524 31.21 -55.83 -9.63
CA ARG A 524 31.77 -56.18 -10.94
C ARG A 524 30.79 -55.79 -12.04
N TYR A 525 31.27 -54.99 -12.99
CA TYR A 525 30.46 -54.38 -14.05
C TYR A 525 30.83 -54.98 -15.41
N ASN A 526 29.83 -55.35 -16.20
CA ASN A 526 29.99 -55.87 -17.55
C ASN A 526 29.03 -55.16 -18.52
N LEU A 527 29.34 -55.16 -19.81
CA LEU A 527 28.49 -54.59 -20.86
C LEU A 527 27.28 -55.50 -21.11
N ASN A 528 26.09 -54.91 -21.17
CA ASN A 528 24.87 -55.65 -21.48
C ASN A 528 24.69 -55.84 -22.99
N PHE A 529 25.14 -56.97 -23.53
CA PHE A 529 24.93 -57.31 -24.95
C PHE A 529 23.47 -57.61 -25.31
N ASN A 530 22.61 -57.86 -24.32
CA ASN A 530 21.17 -58.10 -24.51
C ASN A 530 20.33 -56.82 -24.39
N PHE A 531 20.95 -55.65 -24.56
CA PHE A 531 20.30 -54.36 -24.40
C PHE A 531 19.16 -54.14 -25.41
N LYS A 532 18.00 -53.70 -24.93
CA LYS A 532 16.83 -53.33 -25.74
C LYS A 532 16.25 -52.01 -25.24
N ALA A 533 16.12 -51.03 -26.13
CA ALA A 533 15.51 -49.73 -25.86
C ALA A 533 14.48 -49.35 -26.92
N LYS A 534 13.48 -48.56 -26.50
CA LYS A 534 12.46 -48.00 -27.41
C LYS A 534 12.96 -46.82 -28.25
N LYS A 535 14.00 -46.13 -27.78
CA LYS A 535 14.61 -44.96 -28.45
C LYS A 535 16.05 -45.27 -28.82
N ILE A 536 16.48 -44.84 -30.00
CA ILE A 536 17.86 -44.98 -30.50
C ILE A 536 18.80 -44.02 -29.74
N ARG A 537 18.31 -42.85 -29.33
CA ARG A 537 19.03 -41.89 -28.49
C ARG A 537 18.52 -41.99 -27.05
N LEU A 538 19.43 -42.23 -26.13
CA LEU A 538 19.17 -42.32 -24.69
C LEU A 538 19.90 -41.17 -24.01
N ASN A 539 19.17 -40.31 -23.30
CA ASN A 539 19.77 -39.27 -22.49
C ASN A 539 20.12 -39.87 -21.12
N LEU A 540 21.42 -39.99 -20.83
CA LEU A 540 21.96 -40.52 -19.57
C LEU A 540 22.48 -39.43 -18.65
N ASN A 541 22.38 -38.16 -19.06
CA ASN A 541 22.91 -37.01 -18.31
C ASN A 541 22.01 -36.60 -17.12
N THR A 542 21.27 -37.55 -16.55
CA THR A 542 20.32 -37.37 -15.44
C THR A 542 20.98 -37.43 -14.06
N THR A 543 22.28 -37.13 -13.97
CA THR A 543 22.97 -37.04 -12.68
C THR A 543 22.58 -35.74 -11.96
N ASP A 544 21.35 -35.67 -11.48
CA ASP A 544 20.96 -34.74 -10.42
C ASP A 544 21.26 -35.42 -9.09
N ILE A 545 22.45 -35.14 -8.58
CA ILE A 545 22.94 -35.68 -7.32
C ILE A 545 22.31 -34.85 -6.20
N LYS A 546 21.39 -35.42 -5.43
CA LYS A 546 20.73 -34.73 -4.30
C LYS A 546 21.71 -34.12 -3.28
N VAL A 547 22.92 -34.68 -3.17
CA VAL A 547 24.02 -34.16 -2.32
C VAL A 547 24.63 -32.88 -2.91
N GLU A 548 24.67 -32.73 -4.23
CA GLU A 548 25.16 -31.50 -4.89
C GLU A 548 24.25 -30.32 -4.66
N HIS A 549 22.93 -30.51 -4.51
CA HIS A 549 21.99 -29.39 -4.30
C HIS A 549 22.25 -28.64 -2.97
N LYS A 550 22.51 -29.35 -1.86
CA LYS A 550 22.81 -28.70 -0.57
C LYS A 550 24.19 -28.04 -0.56
N ALA A 551 25.18 -28.66 -1.21
CA ALA A 551 26.51 -28.07 -1.40
C ALA A 551 26.45 -26.82 -2.30
N GLU A 552 25.68 -26.88 -3.39
CA GLU A 552 25.47 -25.77 -4.33
C GLU A 552 24.87 -24.54 -3.63
N SER A 553 23.84 -24.72 -2.80
CA SER A 553 23.24 -23.58 -2.07
C SER A 553 24.24 -22.91 -1.12
N HIS A 554 25.09 -23.69 -0.44
CA HIS A 554 26.14 -23.16 0.42
C HIS A 554 27.23 -22.42 -0.38
N ASP A 555 27.67 -23.00 -1.49
CA ASP A 555 28.70 -22.41 -2.34
C ASP A 555 28.22 -21.10 -2.97
N VAL A 556 26.97 -21.04 -3.41
CA VAL A 556 26.35 -19.81 -3.93
C VAL A 556 26.34 -18.72 -2.87
N LEU A 557 25.97 -19.04 -1.63
CA LEU A 557 25.97 -18.05 -0.54
C LEU A 557 27.38 -17.53 -0.23
N ASN A 558 28.39 -18.40 -0.26
CA ASN A 558 29.78 -17.96 -0.07
C ASN A 558 30.24 -17.01 -1.18
N ILE A 559 29.88 -17.31 -2.45
CA ILE A 559 30.17 -16.42 -3.59
C ILE A 559 29.50 -15.06 -3.39
N VAL A 560 28.25 -15.05 -2.94
CA VAL A 560 27.51 -13.81 -2.65
C VAL A 560 28.18 -13.02 -1.53
N ASP A 561 28.48 -13.66 -0.40
CA ASP A 561 29.03 -12.97 0.78
C ASP A 561 30.44 -12.41 0.52
N GLU A 562 31.30 -13.15 -0.16
CA GLU A 562 32.60 -12.65 -0.63
C GLU A 562 32.41 -11.49 -1.61
N GLY A 563 31.48 -11.62 -2.57
CA GLY A 563 31.14 -10.54 -3.50
C GLY A 563 30.70 -9.26 -2.79
N ARG A 564 29.80 -9.37 -1.80
CA ARG A 564 29.32 -8.25 -0.98
C ARG A 564 30.46 -7.56 -0.23
N LYS A 565 31.37 -8.34 0.35
CA LYS A 565 32.56 -7.82 1.05
C LYS A 565 33.37 -6.89 0.16
N TYR A 566 33.69 -7.33 -1.06
CA TYR A 566 34.46 -6.50 -2.00
C TYR A 566 33.67 -5.27 -2.48
N VAL A 567 32.36 -5.39 -2.72
CA VAL A 567 31.51 -4.26 -3.10
C VAL A 567 31.48 -3.19 -2.00
N ILE A 568 31.36 -3.61 -0.73
CA ILE A 568 31.39 -2.69 0.42
C ILE A 568 32.75 -2.00 0.51
N GLN A 569 33.84 -2.77 0.46
CA GLN A 569 35.21 -2.23 0.53
C GLN A 569 35.48 -1.22 -0.60
N ALA A 570 35.15 -1.58 -1.84
CA ALA A 570 35.33 -0.69 -2.99
C ALA A 570 34.50 0.59 -2.88
N THR A 571 33.28 0.50 -2.34
CA THR A 571 32.40 1.66 -2.12
C THR A 571 32.96 2.60 -1.06
N ILE A 572 33.43 2.07 0.07
CA ILE A 572 34.12 2.86 1.11
C ILE A 572 35.33 3.58 0.52
N VAL A 573 36.19 2.87 -0.23
CA VAL A 573 37.38 3.46 -0.85
C VAL A 573 37.00 4.56 -1.85
N ARG A 574 35.94 4.38 -2.65
CA ARG A 574 35.43 5.37 -3.60
C ARG A 574 34.94 6.63 -2.88
N ILE A 575 34.13 6.47 -1.83
CA ILE A 575 33.63 7.57 -1.00
C ILE A 575 34.79 8.33 -0.35
N MET A 576 35.74 7.61 0.26
CA MET A 576 36.90 8.19 0.93
C MET A 576 37.86 8.87 -0.05
N LYS A 577 37.96 8.40 -1.30
CA LYS A 577 38.69 9.09 -2.38
C LYS A 577 38.08 10.43 -2.73
N ALA A 578 36.75 10.52 -2.79
CA ALA A 578 36.06 11.76 -3.11
C ALA A 578 36.08 12.77 -1.95
N ARG A 579 35.88 12.30 -0.72
CA ARG A 579 35.66 13.16 0.45
C ARG A 579 36.92 13.44 1.27
N LYS A 580 37.98 12.66 1.09
CA LYS A 580 39.29 12.69 1.79
C LYS A 580 39.23 12.41 3.29
N THR A 581 38.28 13.01 4.02
CA THR A 581 38.03 12.79 5.45
C THR A 581 36.54 12.62 5.71
N MET A 582 36.17 11.73 6.64
CA MET A 582 34.77 11.50 6.98
C MET A 582 34.62 10.89 8.39
N LYS A 583 33.52 11.24 9.08
CA LYS A 583 33.13 10.62 10.34
C LYS A 583 32.49 9.24 10.10
N ASN A 584 32.64 8.33 11.05
CA ASN A 584 32.14 6.95 10.97
C ASN A 584 30.64 6.89 10.65
N GLN A 585 29.81 7.62 11.41
CA GLN A 585 28.37 7.61 11.19
C GLN A 585 27.98 8.13 9.79
N ALA A 586 28.64 9.19 9.32
CA ALA A 586 28.37 9.74 7.99
C ALA A 586 28.81 8.77 6.89
N LEU A 587 29.94 8.08 7.08
CA LEU A 587 30.43 7.06 6.16
C LEU A 587 29.47 5.86 6.08
N ILE A 588 29.00 5.36 7.22
CA ILE A 588 28.02 4.27 7.27
C ILE A 588 26.74 4.65 6.51
N GLN A 589 26.19 5.85 6.75
CA GLN A 589 24.98 6.31 6.07
C GLN A 589 25.16 6.45 4.55
N GLU A 590 26.29 7.00 4.11
CA GLU A 590 26.59 7.15 2.68
C GLU A 590 26.79 5.79 1.99
N VAL A 591 27.46 4.83 2.65
CA VAL A 591 27.63 3.46 2.15
C VAL A 591 26.28 2.76 2.01
N ILE A 592 25.40 2.88 3.02
CA ILE A 592 24.04 2.33 2.98
C ILE A 592 23.26 2.94 1.81
N SER A 593 23.31 4.27 1.65
CA SER A 593 22.63 4.98 0.57
C SER A 593 23.03 4.45 -0.82
N GLN A 594 24.33 4.24 -1.08
CA GLN A 594 24.82 3.79 -2.39
C GLN A 594 24.58 2.29 -2.71
N ILE A 595 24.44 1.43 -1.70
CA ILE A 595 24.37 -0.03 -1.88
C ILE A 595 22.96 -0.59 -1.63
N SER A 596 22.10 0.13 -0.90
CA SER A 596 20.75 -0.32 -0.47
C SER A 596 19.86 -0.85 -1.59
N GLN A 597 20.05 -0.39 -2.84
CA GLN A 597 19.32 -0.89 -4.00
C GLN A 597 19.69 -2.32 -4.43
N ARG A 598 20.83 -2.87 -3.96
CA ARG A 598 21.35 -4.18 -4.38
C ARG A 598 21.06 -5.27 -3.35
N PHE A 599 21.41 -5.01 -2.10
CA PHE A 599 21.23 -5.94 -0.99
C PHE A 599 21.14 -5.20 0.34
N LEU A 600 20.55 -5.87 1.32
CA LEU A 600 20.39 -5.35 2.66
C LEU A 600 21.73 -5.41 3.41
N LEU A 601 22.24 -4.23 3.78
CA LEU A 601 23.49 -4.08 4.51
C LEU A 601 23.28 -4.20 6.02
N LYS A 602 24.07 -5.06 6.66
CA LYS A 602 24.23 -5.07 8.12
C LYS A 602 25.36 -4.13 8.51
N ILE A 603 25.15 -3.31 9.55
CA ILE A 603 26.16 -2.38 10.07
C ILE A 603 27.46 -3.11 10.43
N SER A 604 27.35 -4.32 11.01
CA SER A 604 28.49 -5.19 11.33
C SER A 604 29.40 -5.48 10.13
N ASN A 605 28.84 -5.61 8.92
CA ASN A 605 29.60 -5.90 7.73
C ASN A 605 30.37 -4.67 7.24
N ILE A 606 29.81 -3.47 7.44
CA ILE A 606 30.46 -2.20 7.12
C ILE A 606 31.61 -1.95 8.10
N GLU A 607 31.38 -2.17 9.40
CA GLU A 607 32.42 -2.04 10.44
C GLU A 607 33.60 -2.97 10.16
N LYS A 608 33.32 -4.26 9.88
CA LYS A 608 34.36 -5.22 9.50
C LYS A 608 35.11 -4.79 8.23
N ALA A 609 34.41 -4.25 7.24
CA ALA A 609 35.05 -3.74 6.03
C ALA A 609 35.93 -2.51 6.28
N ILE A 610 35.54 -1.64 7.22
CA ILE A 610 36.36 -0.51 7.68
C ILE A 610 37.64 -1.02 8.36
N ASP A 611 37.53 -2.00 9.24
CA ASP A 611 38.67 -2.61 9.92
C ASP A 611 39.64 -3.27 8.93
N ASP A 612 39.13 -4.07 7.98
CA ASP A 612 39.92 -4.65 6.89
C ASP A 612 40.65 -3.58 6.06
N LEU A 613 40.02 -2.42 5.82
CA LEU A 613 40.60 -1.31 5.05
C LEU A 613 41.60 -0.46 5.86
N LEU A 614 41.47 -0.43 7.19
CA LEU A 614 42.47 0.14 8.09
C LEU A 614 43.73 -0.74 8.10
N GLU A 615 43.56 -2.06 8.21
CA GLU A 615 44.68 -3.02 8.18
C GLU A 615 45.43 -3.00 6.84
N LYS A 616 44.68 -2.88 5.73
CA LYS A 616 45.26 -2.75 4.38
C LYS A 616 45.78 -1.34 4.05
N GLU A 617 45.76 -0.43 5.01
CA GLU A 617 46.24 0.95 4.88
C GLU A 617 45.56 1.76 3.74
N TYR A 618 44.30 1.47 3.39
CA TYR A 618 43.53 2.32 2.46
C TYR A 618 42.95 3.57 3.14
N ILE A 619 42.69 3.47 4.45
CA ILE A 619 42.19 4.54 5.30
C ILE A 619 42.95 4.50 6.64
N LYS A 620 42.96 5.62 7.36
CA LYS A 620 43.55 5.73 8.70
C LYS A 620 42.67 6.56 9.63
N ARG A 621 42.74 6.32 10.94
CA ARG A 621 42.10 7.19 11.94
C ARG A 621 42.90 8.48 12.08
N ILE A 622 42.22 9.62 12.17
CA ILE A 622 42.88 10.91 12.39
C ILE A 622 43.30 11.00 13.86
N GLU A 623 44.55 11.39 14.11
CA GLU A 623 45.11 11.57 15.45
C GLU A 623 44.22 12.50 16.30
N GLY A 624 43.88 12.06 17.51
CA GLY A 624 43.02 12.80 18.44
C GLY A 624 41.52 12.55 18.29
N THR A 625 41.06 11.80 17.27
CA THR A 625 39.64 11.46 17.08
C THR A 625 39.45 9.95 16.88
N ARG A 626 38.53 9.32 17.64
CA ARG A 626 38.22 7.89 17.48
C ARG A 626 37.29 7.61 16.31
N ASP A 627 36.49 8.59 15.90
CA ASP A 627 35.35 8.44 14.99
C ASP A 627 35.60 9.01 13.58
N THR A 628 36.78 9.57 13.30
CA THR A 628 37.06 10.23 12.01
C THR A 628 38.17 9.51 11.25
N PHE A 629 37.86 9.17 10.00
CA PHE A 629 38.77 8.50 9.08
C PHE A 629 39.30 9.49 8.03
N ALA A 630 40.54 9.30 7.62
CA ALA A 630 41.18 9.96 6.49
C ALA A 630 41.63 8.92 5.47
N ARG A 631 41.55 9.24 4.19
CA ARG A 631 42.12 8.42 3.13
C ARG A 631 43.65 8.40 3.24
N VAL A 632 44.25 7.22 3.08
CA VAL A 632 45.68 7.06 2.86
C VAL A 632 45.91 7.04 1.33
N ALA A 633 46.94 7.75 0.87
CA ALA A 633 47.13 8.09 -0.54
C ALA A 633 47.30 6.84 -1.41
#